data_AF-A0A358HUH8-F1
#
_entry.id   AF-A0A358HUH8-F1
#
_cell.length_a   1.000
_cell.length_b   1.000
_cell.length_c   1.000
_cell.angle_alpha   90.00
_cell.angle_beta   90.00
_cell.angle_gamma   90.00
#
_symmetry.space_group_name_H-M   'P 1'
#
loop_
_entity.id
_entity.type
_entity.pdbx_description
1 polymer ?
#
loop_
_entity_poly.entity_id
_entity_poly.type
_entity_poly.pdbx_seq_one_letter_code
_entity_poly.pdbx_strand_id
1 'polypeptide(L)' 'RGEATLDEIDLLWDVTKQVEGHTICALGDAAAWPIQGLIRHFRPEMERRIKEYRARIAA' A
#
# COMPACT_ATOMS: atom_id res chain seq x y z
N ARG A 1 9.44 -6.66 0.70
CA ARG A 1 9.46 -7.77 -0.29
C ARG A 1 8.30 -7.55 -1.27
N GLY A 2 8.28 -8.16 -2.46
CA GLY A 2 7.23 -7.95 -3.49
C GLY A 2 6.10 -8.99 -3.46
N GLU A 3 5.77 -9.50 -2.27
CA GLU A 3 4.91 -10.68 -2.10
C GLU A 3 3.44 -10.45 -2.42
N ALA A 4 2.99 -9.19 -2.38
CA ALA A 4 1.62 -8.81 -2.65
C ALA A 4 1.20 -9.04 -4.13
N THR A 5 -0.07 -8.84 -4.38
CA THR A 5 -0.74 -8.75 -5.68
C THR A 5 -1.05 -7.28 -6.00
N LEU A 6 -1.38 -6.97 -7.25
CA LEU A 6 -1.69 -5.60 -7.65
C LEU A 6 -2.97 -5.09 -6.97
N ASP A 7 -3.99 -5.94 -6.84
CA ASP A 7 -5.27 -5.59 -6.20
C ASP A 7 -5.12 -5.32 -4.69
N GLU A 8 -4.13 -5.94 -4.03
CA GLU A 8 -3.82 -5.65 -2.63
C GLU A 8 -3.29 -4.22 -2.41
N ILE A 9 -2.77 -3.55 -3.45
CA ILE A 9 -2.41 -2.12 -3.36
C ILE A 9 -3.68 -1.28 -3.21
N ASP A 10 -4.72 -1.58 -3.99
CA ASP A 10 -6.00 -0.85 -3.96
C ASP A 10 -6.78 -1.20 -2.67
N LEU A 11 -6.73 -2.45 -2.21
CA LEU A 11 -7.24 -2.82 -0.89
C LEU A 11 -6.54 -2.05 0.23
N LEU A 12 -5.20 -1.95 0.19
CA LEU A 12 -4.44 -1.21 1.19
C LEU A 12 -4.81 0.28 1.17
N TRP A 13 -5.04 0.85 -0.01
CA TRP A 13 -5.55 2.22 -0.16
C TRP A 13 -6.88 2.39 0.59
N ASP A 14 -7.85 1.50 0.37
CA ASP A 14 -9.15 1.56 1.04
C ASP A 14 -9.03 1.39 2.56
N VAL A 15 -8.15 0.50 3.03
CA VAL A 15 -7.87 0.34 4.46
C VAL A 15 -7.34 1.64 5.07
N THR A 16 -6.44 2.36 4.39
CA THR A 16 -5.96 3.64 4.93
C THR A 16 -7.09 4.68 5.07
N LYS A 17 -8.13 4.61 4.23
CA LYS A 17 -9.32 5.47 4.32
C LYS A 17 -10.28 5.06 5.44
N GLN A 18 -10.31 3.78 5.77
CA GLN A 18 -11.06 3.29 6.93
C GLN A 18 -10.39 3.67 8.25
N VAL A 19 -9.07 3.88 8.27
CA VAL A 19 -8.33 4.34 9.46
C VAL A 19 -8.42 5.86 9.61
N GLU A 20 -8.22 6.60 8.51
CA GLU A 20 -8.27 8.07 8.50
C GLU A 20 -9.60 8.58 9.04
N GLY A 21 -9.56 9.43 10.08
CA GLY A 21 -10.72 10.03 10.72
C GLY A 21 -11.58 9.09 11.58
N HIS A 22 -11.20 7.81 11.72
CA HIS A 22 -11.97 6.80 12.46
C HIS A 22 -11.26 6.31 13.73
N THR A 23 -10.20 7.00 14.16
CA THR A 23 -9.46 6.70 15.40
C THR A 23 -9.56 7.83 16.41
N ILE A 24 -9.54 7.50 17.71
CA ILE A 24 -9.65 8.47 18.82
C ILE A 24 -8.46 9.46 18.85
N CYS A 25 -7.27 8.99 18.52
CA CYS A 25 -6.04 9.78 18.52
C CYS A 25 -5.56 10.02 17.09
N ALA A 26 -5.01 11.20 16.82
CA ALA A 26 -4.44 11.59 15.52
C ALA A 26 -3.27 10.70 15.05
N LEU A 27 -2.80 9.78 15.88
CA LEU A 27 -1.83 8.75 15.49
C LEU A 27 -2.33 7.89 14.34
N GLY A 28 -3.65 7.60 14.26
CA GLY A 28 -4.21 6.82 13.15
C GLY A 28 -4.06 7.54 11.81
N ASP A 29 -4.39 8.83 11.76
CA ASP A 29 -4.20 9.67 10.58
C ASP A 29 -2.73 9.80 10.21
N ALA A 30 -1.88 10.03 11.22
CA ALA A 30 -0.42 10.10 11.06
C ALA A 30 0.19 8.80 10.51
N ALA A 31 -0.44 7.64 10.75
CA ALA A 31 -0.04 6.36 10.16
C ALA A 31 -0.62 6.13 8.76
N ALA A 32 -1.86 6.56 8.51
CA ALA A 32 -2.55 6.38 7.24
C ALA A 32 -1.98 7.27 6.13
N TRP A 33 -1.70 8.55 6.41
CA TRP A 33 -1.25 9.50 5.39
C TRP A 33 0.09 9.17 4.74
N PRO A 34 1.13 8.70 5.45
CA PRO A 34 2.37 8.25 4.81
C PRO A 34 2.16 7.12 3.80
N ILE A 35 1.28 6.16 4.11
CA ILE A 35 0.94 5.06 3.20
C ILE A 35 0.17 5.59 1.99
N GLN A 36 -0.79 6.48 2.20
CA GLN A 36 -1.49 7.14 1.09
C GLN A 36 -0.55 7.93 0.19
N GLY A 37 0.40 8.68 0.76
CA GLY A 37 1.43 9.39 0.01
C GLY A 37 2.33 8.45 -0.78
N LEU A 38 2.76 7.35 -0.16
CA LEU A 38 3.52 6.29 -0.82
C LEU A 38 2.77 5.73 -2.04
N ILE A 39 1.50 5.36 -1.87
CA ILE A 39 0.69 4.82 -2.98
C ILE A 39 0.51 5.89 -4.08
N ARG A 40 0.15 7.13 -3.73
CA ARG A 40 -0.06 8.21 -4.71
C ARG A 40 1.15 8.50 -5.58
N HIS A 41 2.34 8.50 -5.00
CA HIS A 41 3.55 8.95 -5.69
C HIS A 41 4.45 7.81 -6.18
N PHE A 42 4.37 6.64 -5.54
CA PHE A 42 5.27 5.51 -5.79
C PHE A 42 4.54 4.21 -6.16
N ARG A 43 3.25 4.26 -6.52
CA ARG A 43 2.54 3.08 -7.07
C ARG A 43 3.34 2.35 -8.16
N PRO A 44 3.94 3.02 -9.17
CA PRO A 44 4.71 2.32 -10.20
C PRO A 44 5.88 1.47 -9.64
N GLU A 45 6.54 1.98 -8.59
CA GLU A 45 7.64 1.27 -7.92
C GLU A 45 7.12 0.07 -7.11
N MET A 46 5.96 0.20 -6.45
CA MET A 46 5.31 -0.91 -5.75
C MET A 46 4.93 -2.03 -6.72
N GLU A 47 4.30 -1.68 -7.84
CA GLU A 47 3.93 -2.64 -8.88
C GLU A 47 5.14 -3.32 -9.50
N ARG A 48 6.23 -2.57 -9.75
CA ARG A 48 7.49 -3.12 -10.26
C ARG A 48 8.03 -4.20 -9.31
N ARG A 49 8.10 -3.90 -8.01
CA ARG A 49 8.57 -4.87 -6.99
C ARG A 49 7.71 -6.13 -6.95
N ILE A 50 6.39 -5.99 -7.08
CA ILE A 50 5.46 -7.12 -7.13
C ILE A 50 5.70 -7.97 -8.38
N LYS A 51 5.79 -7.34 -9.55
CA LYS A 51 6.05 -8.03 -10.83
C LYS A 51 7.38 -8.78 -10.81
N GLU A 52 8.44 -8.14 -10.31
CA GLU A 52 9.78 -8.76 -10.17
C GLU A 52 9.75 -9.97 -9.22
N TYR A 53 9.06 -9.85 -8.09
CA TYR A 53 8.92 -10.95 -7.16
C TYR A 53 8.15 -12.12 -7.78
N ARG A 54 7.05 -11.85 -8.49
CA ARG A 54 6.22 -12.84 -9.18
C ARG A 54 6.99 -13.54 -10.31
N ALA A 55 7.80 -12.80 -11.06
CA ALA A 55 8.68 -13.38 -12.09
C ALA A 55 9.75 -14.30 -11.47
N ARG A 56 10.35 -13.90 -10.34
CA ARG A 56 11.39 -14.67 -9.65
C ARG A 56 10.88 -15.99 -9.07
N ILE A 57 9.64 -16.06 -8.61
CA ILE A 57 9.04 -17.29 -8.05
C ILE A 57 8.41 -18.20 -9.11
N ALA A 58 8.13 -17.67 -10.31
CA ALA A 58 7.60 -18.44 -11.43
C ALA A 58 8.70 -19.14 -12.26
N ALA A 59 9.95 -18.71 -12.09
CA ALA A 59 11.15 -19.34 -12.64
C ALA A 59 11.65 -20.46 -11.72
#